data_AF-A0AAN5CB70-F1
#
_entry.id   AF-A0AAN5CB70-F1
#
_cell.length_a   1.000
_cell.length_b   1.000
_cell.length_c   1.000
_cell.angle_alpha   90.00
_cell.angle_beta   90.00
_cell.angle_gamma   90.00
#
_symmetry.space_group_name_H-M   'P 1'
#
loop_
_entity.id
_entity.type
_entity.pdbx_description
1 polymer ?
#
loop_
_entity_poly.entity_id
_entity_poly.type
_entity_poly.pdbx_seq_one_letter_code
_entity_poly.pdbx_strand_id
1 'polypeptide(L)'
;MSSNWATVTRAVTLCESAVIFLIYAVFLLLLSRNTKVSQSYRIVLIIIAVHGLLYGFNIWLVLSAHVFHHGHFSVPLYGPLVPLLPKVLQHASMICLTIFSYLIWQLIPGPCLMQYLALTRPQLNIYKRSIISYLITICFVVYDYFFVRELVPTAEYEKIIQNTSREAFDLDESEQFVVYGLPFARMPENNNRTCITLALGCVISTYSLSYIIFGTIIHMIRRHLKSFGVKLSEKTLKMENTFYRMQLLQSILPVVIISFPVAIFIVPSLTSSDLGPATLAMTFSVWMVPMVQGSVFVYYLKTSLQNQKASQVNIDIISEV
;
A
#
# COMPACT_ATOMS: atom_id res chain seq x y z
N MET A 1 16.34 -0.30 32.97
CA MET A 1 15.50 -1.44 32.53
C MET A 1 15.54 -1.39 31.02
N SER A 2 16.15 -2.39 30.37
CA SER A 2 16.30 -2.37 28.91
C SER A 2 14.94 -2.43 28.23
N SER A 3 14.62 -1.48 27.37
CA SER A 3 13.34 -1.48 26.67
C SER A 3 13.33 -2.59 25.60
N ASN A 4 12.41 -3.55 25.68
CA ASN A 4 12.35 -4.68 24.74
C ASN A 4 11.72 -4.31 23.37
N TRP A 5 11.66 -3.02 23.02
CA TRP A 5 10.90 -2.53 21.87
C TRP A 5 11.44 -3.00 20.53
N ALA A 6 12.77 -3.13 20.38
CA ALA A 6 13.38 -3.68 19.17
C ALA A 6 12.97 -5.13 18.94
N THR A 7 13.01 -5.96 20.00
CA THR A 7 12.57 -7.36 19.97
C THR A 7 11.08 -7.48 19.63
N VAL A 8 10.24 -6.66 20.26
CA VAL A 8 8.80 -6.61 19.97
C VAL A 8 8.57 -6.23 18.50
N THR A 9 9.25 -5.20 18.01
CA THR A 9 9.12 -4.74 16.62
C THR A 9 9.51 -5.84 15.63
N ARG A 10 10.65 -6.50 15.83
CA ARG A 10 11.10 -7.62 14.99
C ARG A 10 10.07 -8.76 14.98
N ALA A 11 9.58 -9.15 16.15
CA ALA A 11 8.60 -10.23 16.27
C ALA A 11 7.28 -9.88 15.57
N VAL A 12 6.75 -8.67 15.80
CA VAL A 12 5.49 -8.22 15.20
C VAL A 12 5.63 -8.08 13.68
N THR A 13 6.65 -7.38 13.18
CA THR A 13 6.86 -7.19 11.74
C THR A 13 7.10 -8.52 11.00
N LEU A 14 7.81 -9.46 11.63
CA LEU A 14 7.96 -10.82 11.10
C LEU A 14 6.60 -11.53 10.99
N CYS A 15 5.79 -11.49 12.05
CA CYS A 15 4.44 -12.07 12.04
C CYS A 15 3.54 -11.41 10.98
N GLU A 16 3.53 -10.08 10.89
CA GLU A 16 2.76 -9.34 9.88
C GLU A 16 3.17 -9.74 8.46
N SER A 17 4.48 -9.83 8.19
CA SER A 17 4.97 -10.26 6.88
C SER A 17 4.52 -11.68 6.53
N ALA A 18 4.57 -12.62 7.48
CA ALA A 18 4.11 -13.99 7.28
C ALA A 18 2.59 -14.05 7.00
N VAL A 19 1.80 -13.24 7.72
CA VAL A 19 0.35 -13.14 7.50
C VAL A 19 0.05 -12.54 6.12
N ILE A 20 0.79 -11.52 5.68
CA ILE A 20 0.67 -10.98 4.31
C ILE A 20 0.90 -12.10 3.29
N PHE A 21 2.00 -12.85 3.41
CA PHE A 21 2.29 -13.96 2.49
C PHE A 21 1.16 -14.99 2.45
N LEU A 22 0.65 -15.40 3.61
CA LEU A 22 -0.44 -16.37 3.69
C LEU A 22 -1.71 -15.86 3.02
N ILE A 23 -2.13 -14.62 3.30
CA ILE A 23 -3.33 -14.01 2.73
C ILE A 23 -3.20 -13.94 1.21
N TYR A 24 -2.07 -13.47 0.69
CA TYR A 24 -1.86 -13.32 -0.74
C TYR A 24 -1.65 -14.64 -1.48
N ALA A 25 -1.09 -15.67 -0.83
CA ALA A 25 -1.05 -17.02 -1.37
C ALA A 25 -2.46 -17.62 -1.52
N VAL A 26 -3.31 -17.47 -0.49
CA VAL A 26 -4.72 -17.89 -0.53
C VAL A 26 -5.47 -17.11 -1.61
N PHE A 27 -5.25 -15.80 -1.70
CA PHE A 27 -5.82 -14.95 -2.75
C PHE A 27 -5.45 -15.48 -4.15
N LEU A 28 -4.17 -15.69 -4.46
CA LEU A 28 -3.74 -16.21 -5.76
C LEU A 28 -4.31 -17.59 -6.07
N LEU A 29 -4.39 -18.48 -5.08
CA LEU A 29 -5.01 -19.79 -5.24
C LEU A 29 -6.50 -19.66 -5.61
N LEU A 30 -7.26 -18.83 -4.90
CA LEU A 30 -8.68 -18.58 -5.20
C LEU A 30 -8.84 -17.93 -6.57
N LEU A 31 -7.95 -17.01 -6.94
CA LEU A 31 -7.96 -16.36 -8.25
C LEU A 31 -7.70 -17.37 -9.38
N SER A 32 -6.75 -18.29 -9.20
CA SER A 32 -6.47 -19.34 -10.20
C SER A 32 -7.64 -20.30 -10.42
N ARG A 33 -8.48 -20.50 -9.39
CA ARG A 33 -9.67 -21.36 -9.44
C ARG A 33 -10.89 -20.64 -10.01
N ASN A 34 -10.89 -19.31 -10.08
CA ASN A 34 -12.03 -18.54 -10.53
C ASN A 34 -11.95 -18.21 -12.03
N THR A 35 -12.46 -19.12 -12.86
CA THR A 35 -12.42 -19.00 -14.33
C THR A 35 -13.42 -18.00 -14.91
N LYS A 36 -14.48 -17.63 -14.17
CA LYS A 36 -15.52 -16.70 -14.65
C LYS A 36 -15.18 -15.22 -14.39
N VAL A 37 -14.05 -14.92 -13.75
CA VAL A 37 -13.57 -13.54 -13.60
C VAL A 37 -13.14 -13.00 -14.96
N SER A 38 -13.62 -11.82 -15.32
CA SER A 38 -13.22 -11.16 -16.57
C SER A 38 -11.71 -10.96 -16.61
N GLN A 39 -11.11 -11.11 -17.79
CA GLN A 39 -9.65 -11.01 -17.95
C GLN A 39 -9.11 -9.65 -17.47
N SER A 40 -9.85 -8.55 -17.72
CA SER A 40 -9.50 -7.21 -17.25
C SER A 40 -9.38 -7.16 -15.73
N TYR A 41 -10.40 -7.71 -15.06
CA TYR A 41 -10.41 -7.74 -13.61
C TYR A 41 -9.34 -8.68 -13.03
N ARG A 42 -9.05 -9.79 -13.74
CA ARG A 42 -7.95 -10.70 -13.37
C ARG A 42 -6.58 -10.00 -13.39
N ILE A 43 -6.30 -9.16 -14.38
CA ILE A 43 -5.04 -8.40 -14.45
C ILE A 43 -4.91 -7.47 -13.24
N VAL A 44 -5.97 -6.73 -12.93
CA VAL A 44 -6.01 -5.86 -11.74
C VAL A 44 -5.69 -6.63 -10.47
N LEU A 45 -6.37 -7.78 -10.28
CA LEU A 45 -6.15 -8.62 -9.11
C LEU A 45 -4.72 -9.16 -9.03
N ILE A 46 -4.11 -9.53 -10.17
CA ILE A 46 -2.72 -9.96 -10.21
C ILE A 46 -1.77 -8.82 -9.83
N ILE A 47 -1.97 -7.61 -10.35
CA ILE A 47 -1.13 -6.45 -10.01
C ILE A 47 -1.15 -6.19 -8.50
N ILE A 48 -2.35 -6.20 -7.90
CA ILE A 48 -2.52 -6.02 -6.45
C ILE A 48 -1.88 -7.16 -5.67
N ALA A 49 -1.99 -8.40 -6.16
CA ALA A 49 -1.38 -9.56 -5.51
C ALA A 49 0.15 -9.50 -5.54
N VAL A 50 0.73 -9.13 -6.69
CA VAL A 50 2.18 -8.96 -6.85
C VAL A 50 2.68 -7.83 -5.96
N HIS A 51 2.00 -6.68 -5.93
CA HIS A 51 2.34 -5.58 -5.02
C HIS A 51 2.34 -6.04 -3.55
N GLY A 52 1.27 -6.69 -3.08
CA GLY A 52 1.17 -7.18 -1.71
C GLY A 52 2.27 -8.17 -1.33
N LEU A 53 2.61 -9.10 -2.23
CA LEU A 53 3.70 -10.06 -2.03
C LEU A 53 5.08 -9.39 -2.00
N LEU A 54 5.36 -8.48 -2.94
CA LEU A 54 6.62 -7.75 -2.98
C LEU A 54 6.78 -6.86 -1.73
N TYR A 55 5.68 -6.27 -1.28
CA TYR A 55 5.67 -5.46 -0.07
C TYR A 55 5.92 -6.30 1.19
N GLY A 56 5.20 -7.42 1.35
CA GLY A 56 5.42 -8.38 2.44
C GLY A 56 6.85 -8.94 2.45
N PHE A 57 7.40 -9.24 1.27
CA PHE A 57 8.79 -9.69 1.12
C PHE A 57 9.78 -8.63 1.56
N ASN A 58 9.57 -7.37 1.18
CA ASN A 58 10.47 -6.29 1.59
C ASN A 58 10.38 -6.04 3.10
N ILE A 59 9.18 -6.04 3.70
CA ILE A 59 9.01 -5.95 5.16
C ILE A 59 9.75 -7.08 5.87
N TRP A 60 9.61 -8.33 5.41
CA TRP A 60 10.32 -9.48 5.95
C TRP A 60 11.85 -9.32 5.85
N LEU A 61 12.33 -8.79 4.72
CA LEU A 61 13.75 -8.60 4.45
C LEU A 61 14.39 -7.59 5.41
N VAL A 62 13.70 -6.47 5.67
CA VAL A 62 14.30 -5.34 6.40
C VAL A 62 13.84 -5.15 7.83
N LEU A 63 12.71 -5.75 8.24
CA LEU A 63 12.07 -5.62 9.55
C LEU A 63 12.18 -4.19 10.11
N SER A 64 11.41 -3.26 9.54
CA SER A 64 11.54 -1.84 9.83
C SER A 64 10.56 -1.31 10.87
N ALA A 65 10.99 -0.26 11.57
CA ALA A 65 10.15 0.54 12.45
C ALA A 65 10.12 2.00 11.99
N HIS A 66 9.14 2.76 12.44
CA HIS A 66 9.11 4.23 12.33
C HIS A 66 9.29 4.82 13.72
N VAL A 67 10.15 5.82 13.83
CA VAL A 67 10.47 6.51 15.09
C VAL A 67 10.46 8.01 14.87
N PHE A 68 9.89 8.71 15.84
CA PHE A 68 9.79 10.16 15.94
C PHE A 68 10.39 10.53 17.29
N HIS A 69 11.64 10.99 17.27
CA HIS A 69 12.41 11.24 18.47
C HIS A 69 13.46 12.33 18.23
N HIS A 70 13.63 13.24 19.20
CA HIS A 70 14.52 14.40 19.16
C HIS A 70 14.41 15.21 17.87
N GLY A 71 13.20 15.38 17.34
CA GLY A 71 12.99 16.15 16.12
C GLY A 71 13.40 15.42 14.82
N HIS A 72 13.54 14.09 14.87
CA HIS A 72 13.91 13.27 13.72
C HIS A 72 12.84 12.21 13.43
N PHE A 73 12.51 12.06 12.15
CA PHE A 73 11.87 10.88 11.63
C PHE A 73 12.95 9.88 11.23
N SER A 74 12.97 8.71 11.86
CA SER A 74 13.91 7.64 11.54
C SER A 74 13.19 6.33 11.26
N VAL A 75 13.79 5.55 10.36
CA VAL A 75 13.34 4.24 9.92
C VAL A 75 14.49 3.26 10.08
N PRO A 76 14.71 2.74 11.30
CA PRO A 76 15.71 1.70 11.51
C PRO A 76 15.25 0.37 10.92
N LEU A 77 16.19 -0.34 10.31
CA LEU A 77 16.03 -1.65 9.67
C LEU A 77 16.76 -2.70 10.50
N TYR A 78 16.02 -3.68 11.00
CA TYR A 78 16.51 -4.75 11.87
C TYR A 78 16.56 -6.14 11.21
N GLY A 79 16.33 -6.18 9.90
CA GLY A 79 16.18 -7.43 9.16
C GLY A 79 17.44 -8.30 9.21
N PRO A 80 17.29 -9.63 9.19
CA PRO A 80 18.41 -10.56 9.28
C PRO A 80 19.41 -10.42 8.12
N LEU A 81 18.96 -9.88 6.99
CA LEU A 81 19.79 -9.67 5.81
C LEU A 81 20.40 -8.27 5.75
N VAL A 82 19.95 -7.32 6.58
CA VAL A 82 20.47 -5.95 6.57
C VAL A 82 21.99 -5.91 6.76
N PRO A 83 22.61 -6.62 7.73
CA PRO A 83 24.06 -6.62 7.90
C PRO A 83 24.84 -7.25 6.74
N LEU A 84 24.20 -8.15 5.99
CA LEU A 84 24.83 -8.91 4.90
C LEU A 84 24.72 -8.20 3.54
N LEU A 85 23.76 -7.30 3.39
CA LEU A 85 23.52 -6.60 2.13
C LEU A 85 24.55 -5.47 1.94
N PRO A 86 25.13 -5.30 0.73
CA PRO A 86 25.86 -4.09 0.37
C PRO A 86 24.99 -2.85 0.55
N LYS A 87 25.60 -1.72 0.94
CA LYS A 87 24.89 -0.45 1.22
C LYS A 87 23.98 0.01 0.06
N VAL A 88 24.37 -0.23 -1.19
CA VAL A 88 23.55 0.05 -2.38
C VAL A 88 22.23 -0.75 -2.37
N LEU A 89 22.28 -2.03 -2.00
CA LEU A 89 21.07 -2.86 -1.92
C LEU A 89 20.21 -2.50 -0.70
N GLN A 90 20.82 -2.08 0.42
CA GLN A 90 20.08 -1.56 1.56
C GLN A 90 19.30 -0.28 1.19
N HIS A 91 19.96 0.66 0.50
CA HIS A 91 19.33 1.89 -0.01
C HIS A 91 18.17 1.56 -0.96
N ALA A 92 18.40 0.65 -1.92
CA ALA A 92 17.37 0.23 -2.86
C ALA A 92 16.19 -0.43 -2.14
N SER A 93 16.45 -1.29 -1.14
CA SER A 93 15.41 -1.95 -0.37
C SER A 93 14.53 -0.95 0.37
N MET A 94 15.13 0.04 1.04
CA MET A 94 14.39 1.10 1.74
C MET A 94 13.55 1.93 0.77
N ILE A 95 14.12 2.36 -0.35
CA ILE A 95 13.39 3.13 -1.38
C ILE A 95 12.21 2.31 -1.91
N CYS A 96 12.43 1.03 -2.24
CA CYS A 96 11.37 0.14 -2.69
C CYS A 96 10.29 -0.05 -1.62
N LEU A 97 10.66 -0.20 -0.34
CA LEU A 97 9.71 -0.35 0.75
C LEU A 97 8.78 0.86 0.82
N THR A 98 9.34 2.07 0.84
CA THR A 98 8.56 3.30 0.92
C THR A 98 7.68 3.49 -0.31
N ILE A 99 8.18 3.23 -1.52
CA ILE A 99 7.35 3.26 -2.74
C ILE A 99 6.21 2.25 -2.66
N PHE A 100 6.46 1.03 -2.17
CA PHE A 100 5.41 0.03 -1.98
C PHE A 100 4.37 0.46 -0.95
N SER A 101 4.77 1.18 0.11
CA SER A 101 3.83 1.81 1.04
C SER A 101 2.95 2.85 0.34
N TYR A 102 3.50 3.65 -0.58
CA TYR A 102 2.73 4.68 -1.29
C TYR A 102 1.80 4.09 -2.35
N LEU A 103 2.21 2.98 -2.98
CA LEU A 103 1.37 2.24 -3.94
C LEU A 103 0.03 1.78 -3.35
N ILE A 104 -0.10 1.67 -2.03
CA ILE A 104 -1.36 1.35 -1.33
C ILE A 104 -2.51 2.25 -1.80
N TRP A 105 -2.28 3.56 -1.90
CA TRP A 105 -3.31 4.50 -2.36
C TRP A 105 -3.18 4.85 -3.85
N GLN A 106 -1.97 4.78 -4.42
CA GLN A 106 -1.73 5.16 -5.81
C GLN A 106 -2.21 4.12 -6.83
N LEU A 107 -2.43 2.87 -6.39
CA LEU A 107 -3.04 1.84 -7.24
C LEU A 107 -4.56 1.99 -7.36
N ILE A 108 -5.22 2.78 -6.49
CA ILE A 108 -6.69 2.91 -6.44
C ILE A 108 -7.31 3.43 -7.76
N PRO A 109 -6.74 4.45 -8.43
CA PRO A 109 -7.29 4.94 -9.70
C PRO A 109 -7.28 3.89 -10.82
N GLY A 110 -6.28 3.00 -10.85
CA GLY A 110 -6.05 2.06 -11.95
C GLY A 110 -7.25 1.15 -12.27
N PRO A 111 -7.75 0.36 -11.31
CA PRO A 111 -8.93 -0.48 -11.49
C PRO A 111 -10.15 0.30 -12.00
N CYS A 112 -10.35 1.52 -11.49
CA CYS A 112 -11.48 2.36 -11.82
C CYS A 112 -11.38 2.89 -13.25
N LEU A 113 -10.19 3.36 -13.63
CA LEU A 113 -9.92 3.83 -14.99
C LEU A 113 -10.05 2.68 -15.98
N MET A 114 -9.58 1.48 -15.63
CA MET A 114 -9.70 0.30 -16.47
C MET A 114 -11.16 -0.04 -16.77
N GLN A 115 -12.02 0.06 -15.76
CA GLN A 115 -13.45 -0.14 -15.93
C GLN A 115 -14.09 0.97 -16.76
N TYR A 116 -13.74 2.23 -16.48
CA TYR A 116 -14.24 3.37 -17.26
C TYR A 116 -13.90 3.22 -18.75
N LEU A 117 -12.66 2.81 -19.07
CA LEU A 117 -12.24 2.51 -20.43
C LEU A 117 -12.95 1.28 -21.01
N ALA A 118 -13.24 0.27 -20.19
CA ALA A 118 -14.02 -0.88 -20.65
C ALA A 118 -15.45 -0.52 -21.04
N LEU A 119 -16.06 0.45 -20.34
CA LEU A 119 -17.40 0.95 -20.64
C LEU A 119 -17.41 1.91 -21.85
N THR A 120 -16.49 2.86 -21.89
CA THR A 120 -16.51 3.96 -22.88
C THR A 120 -15.73 3.68 -24.15
N ARG A 121 -14.75 2.77 -24.09
CA ARG A 121 -13.81 2.48 -25.19
C ARG A 121 -13.66 0.95 -25.39
N PRO A 122 -14.74 0.21 -25.68
CA PRO A 122 -14.70 -1.26 -25.82
C PRO A 122 -13.79 -1.74 -26.96
N GLN A 123 -13.51 -0.89 -27.97
CA GLN A 123 -12.58 -1.17 -29.07
C GLN A 123 -11.12 -1.29 -28.64
N LEU A 124 -10.76 -0.79 -27.45
CA LEU A 124 -9.40 -0.95 -26.93
C LEU A 124 -9.22 -2.36 -26.39
N ASN A 125 -8.17 -3.04 -26.87
CA ASN A 125 -7.79 -4.33 -26.30
C ASN A 125 -7.42 -4.18 -24.81
N ILE A 126 -7.40 -5.29 -24.10
CA ILE A 126 -7.15 -5.34 -22.66
C ILE A 126 -5.80 -4.76 -22.26
N TYR A 127 -4.74 -4.99 -23.04
CA TYR A 127 -3.39 -4.52 -22.73
C TYR A 127 -3.29 -2.99 -22.83
N LYS A 128 -3.83 -2.40 -23.89
CA LYS A 128 -3.89 -0.95 -24.06
C LYS A 128 -4.68 -0.29 -22.93
N ARG A 129 -5.84 -0.86 -22.56
CA ARG A 129 -6.61 -0.37 -21.40
C ARG A 129 -5.79 -0.46 -20.12
N SER A 130 -5.09 -1.56 -19.88
CA SER A 130 -4.26 -1.74 -18.67
C SER A 130 -3.15 -0.69 -18.59
N ILE A 131 -2.40 -0.49 -19.69
CA ILE A 131 -1.32 0.50 -19.74
C ILE A 131 -1.85 1.92 -19.46
N ILE A 132 -2.92 2.33 -20.15
CA ILE A 132 -3.52 3.65 -19.92
C ILE A 132 -4.00 3.79 -18.48
N SER A 133 -4.57 2.74 -17.90
CA SER A 133 -5.14 2.77 -16.55
C SER A 133 -4.10 2.97 -15.46
N TYR A 134 -2.92 2.36 -15.64
CA TYR A 134 -1.83 2.42 -14.67
C TYR A 134 -0.76 3.45 -15.00
N LEU A 135 -0.88 4.19 -16.11
CA LEU A 135 0.06 5.26 -16.46
C LEU A 135 0.14 6.33 -15.36
N ILE A 136 -0.99 6.67 -14.73
CA ILE A 136 -1.04 7.63 -13.61
C ILE A 136 -0.22 7.09 -12.42
N THR A 137 -0.40 5.82 -12.06
CA THR A 137 0.39 5.18 -10.99
C THR A 137 1.87 5.17 -11.32
N ILE A 138 2.26 4.87 -12.57
CA ILE A 138 3.66 4.91 -13.00
C ILE A 138 4.23 6.33 -12.84
N CYS A 139 3.49 7.36 -13.22
CA CYS A 139 3.89 8.75 -13.02
C CYS A 139 4.07 9.08 -11.53
N PHE A 140 3.19 8.59 -10.65
CA PHE A 140 3.35 8.77 -9.20
C PHE A 140 4.60 8.06 -8.66
N VAL A 141 4.89 6.83 -9.09
CA VAL A 141 6.11 6.12 -8.66
C VAL A 141 7.37 6.89 -9.07
N VAL A 142 7.40 7.41 -10.30
CA VAL A 142 8.53 8.23 -10.78
C VAL A 142 8.64 9.53 -9.97
N TYR A 143 7.51 10.17 -9.69
CA TYR A 143 7.47 11.38 -8.87
C TYR A 143 7.99 11.11 -7.45
N ASP A 144 7.48 10.07 -6.79
CA ASP A 144 7.85 9.69 -5.44
C ASP A 144 9.33 9.32 -5.32
N TYR A 145 9.90 8.66 -6.32
CA TYR A 145 11.31 8.29 -6.32
C TYR A 145 12.23 9.50 -6.03
N PHE A 146 11.90 10.68 -6.57
CA PHE A 146 12.67 11.90 -6.34
C PHE A 146 12.59 12.41 -4.89
N PHE A 147 11.52 12.11 -4.16
CA PHE A 147 11.36 12.46 -2.75
C PHE A 147 11.89 11.37 -1.82
N VAL A 148 11.58 10.11 -2.11
CA VAL A 148 11.93 8.95 -1.28
C VAL A 148 13.44 8.76 -1.21
N ARG A 149 14.19 9.06 -2.29
CA ARG A 149 15.66 9.01 -2.26
C ARG A 149 16.27 9.95 -1.21
N GLU A 150 15.55 10.99 -0.80
CA GLU A 150 16.02 11.96 0.21
C GLU A 150 16.01 11.35 1.64
N LEU A 151 15.32 10.21 1.85
CA LEU A 151 15.40 9.42 3.09
C LEU A 151 16.79 8.79 3.29
N VAL A 152 17.60 8.68 2.23
CA VAL A 152 18.99 8.22 2.34
C VAL A 152 19.82 9.34 2.97
N PRO A 153 20.29 9.15 4.22
CA PRO A 153 21.01 10.20 4.94
C PRO A 153 22.38 10.45 4.31
N THR A 154 22.90 11.66 4.51
CA THR A 154 24.34 11.92 4.34
C THR A 154 25.14 11.16 5.39
N ALA A 155 26.45 10.98 5.17
CA ALA A 155 27.30 10.26 6.12
C ALA A 155 27.38 10.93 7.51
N GLU A 156 27.25 12.26 7.56
CA GLU A 156 27.23 13.02 8.82
C GLU A 156 25.90 12.84 9.55
N TYR A 157 24.78 13.00 8.83
CA TYR A 157 23.45 12.85 9.42
C TYR A 157 23.15 11.41 9.83
N GLU A 158 23.67 10.41 9.10
CA GLU A 158 23.53 8.99 9.41
C GLU A 158 23.97 8.69 10.85
N LYS A 159 25.08 9.27 11.31
CA LYS A 159 25.56 9.09 12.70
C LYS A 159 24.59 9.67 13.73
N ILE A 160 24.00 10.82 13.43
CA ILE A 160 23.04 11.50 14.31
C ILE A 160 21.80 10.61 14.46
N ILE A 161 21.18 10.21 13.35
CA ILE A 161 19.96 9.39 13.39
C ILE A 161 20.20 7.98 13.91
N GLN A 162 21.41 7.42 13.75
CA GLN A 162 21.79 6.16 14.39
C GLN A 162 21.76 6.30 15.91
N ASN A 163 22.38 7.35 16.47
CA ASN A 163 22.37 7.59 17.91
C ASN A 163 20.95 7.82 18.43
N THR A 164 20.15 8.63 17.73
CA THR A 164 18.74 8.85 18.07
C THR A 164 17.93 7.56 18.04
N SER A 165 18.14 6.69 17.05
CA SER A 165 17.45 5.39 16.97
C SER A 165 17.90 4.43 18.07
N ARG A 166 19.18 4.44 18.45
CA ARG A 166 19.70 3.66 19.58
C ARG A 166 19.05 4.10 20.87
N GLU A 167 18.97 5.40 21.13
CA GLU A 167 18.33 5.96 22.32
C GLU A 167 16.83 5.63 22.36
N ALA A 168 16.11 5.82 21.24
CA ALA A 168 14.67 5.61 21.18
C ALA A 168 14.24 4.16 21.45
N PHE A 169 15.07 3.19 21.07
CA PHE A 169 14.79 1.76 21.25
C PHE A 169 15.66 1.08 22.30
N ASP A 170 16.53 1.82 22.97
CA ASP A 170 17.47 1.31 23.98
C ASP A 170 18.32 0.15 23.44
N LEU A 171 18.92 0.36 22.26
CA LEU A 171 19.70 -0.65 21.54
C LEU A 171 21.12 -0.74 22.11
N ASP A 172 21.60 -1.97 22.31
CA ASP A 172 22.99 -2.23 22.71
C ASP A 172 23.98 -1.79 21.63
N GLU A 173 25.16 -1.30 22.02
CA GLU A 173 26.20 -0.85 21.09
C GLU A 173 26.64 -1.93 20.09
N SER A 174 26.58 -3.21 20.48
CA SER A 174 26.91 -4.34 19.61
C SER A 174 25.83 -4.64 18.58
N GLU A 175 24.61 -4.12 18.76
CA GLU A 175 23.51 -4.36 17.84
C GLU A 175 23.74 -3.59 16.53
N GLN A 176 23.82 -4.35 15.43
CA GLN A 176 23.96 -3.80 14.09
C GLN A 176 22.59 -3.54 13.46
N PHE A 177 22.41 -2.32 12.95
CA PHE A 177 21.24 -1.92 12.18
C PHE A 177 21.63 -0.81 11.20
N VAL A 178 20.74 -0.55 10.24
CA VAL A 178 20.86 0.56 9.31
C VAL A 178 19.64 1.46 9.52
N VAL A 179 19.81 2.76 9.36
CA VAL A 179 18.74 3.72 9.59
C VAL A 179 18.67 4.72 8.46
N TYR A 180 17.44 5.02 8.09
CA TYR A 180 17.08 6.04 7.11
C TYR A 180 16.21 7.08 7.80
N GLY A 181 16.04 8.25 7.20
CA GLY A 181 15.23 9.26 7.85
C GLY A 181 15.48 10.68 7.38
N LEU A 182 14.71 11.59 7.97
CA LEU A 182 14.76 13.01 7.71
C LEU A 182 14.53 13.79 9.02
N PRO A 183 15.19 14.95 9.19
CA PRO A 183 14.90 15.81 10.32
C PRO A 183 13.58 16.57 10.09
N PHE A 184 12.85 16.92 11.14
CA PHE A 184 11.64 17.75 10.99
C PHE A 184 12.00 19.16 10.53
N ALA A 185 13.05 19.75 11.11
CA ALA A 185 13.62 21.03 10.69
C ALA A 185 14.77 20.85 9.69
N ARG A 186 15.14 21.94 9.00
CA ARG A 186 16.30 21.92 8.09
C ARG A 186 17.59 21.77 8.91
N MET A 187 18.41 20.79 8.55
CA MET A 187 19.73 20.56 9.15
C MET A 187 20.84 20.62 8.09
N PRO A 188 21.89 21.44 8.27
CA PRO A 188 23.03 21.49 7.36
C PRO A 188 23.70 20.14 7.14
N GLU A 189 23.80 19.32 8.20
CA GLU A 189 24.39 17.98 8.20
C GLU A 189 23.68 17.06 7.21
N ASN A 190 22.40 17.30 6.94
CA ASN A 190 21.60 16.56 5.94
C ASN A 190 21.24 17.42 4.72
N ASN A 191 22.13 18.32 4.29
CA ASN A 191 21.92 19.19 3.11
C ASN A 191 20.62 20.03 3.18
N ASN A 192 20.20 20.44 4.38
CA ASN A 192 18.97 21.20 4.62
C ASN A 192 17.68 20.49 4.16
N ARG A 193 17.70 19.16 4.01
CA ARG A 193 16.51 18.34 3.76
C ARG A 193 15.61 18.32 4.99
N THR A 194 14.31 18.10 4.79
CA THR A 194 13.32 18.03 5.87
C THR A 194 12.23 16.99 5.57
N CYS A 195 11.73 16.34 6.63
CA CYS A 195 10.60 15.42 6.60
C CYS A 195 9.33 16.12 6.06
N ILE A 196 9.18 17.43 6.27
CA ILE A 196 8.02 18.20 5.80
C ILE A 196 7.91 18.17 4.27
N THR A 197 9.04 18.20 3.56
CA THR A 197 9.07 18.08 2.10
C THR A 197 8.55 16.72 1.63
N LEU A 198 8.89 15.64 2.32
CA LEU A 198 8.36 14.31 2.04
C LEU A 198 6.85 14.24 2.37
N ALA A 199 6.45 14.76 3.54
CA ALA A 199 5.08 14.73 4.01
C ALA A 199 4.10 15.49 3.10
N LEU A 200 4.39 16.76 2.81
CA LEU A 200 3.56 17.60 1.96
C LEU A 200 3.74 17.25 0.48
N GLY A 201 4.99 17.12 0.06
CA GLY A 201 5.37 16.98 -1.34
C GLY A 201 5.04 15.61 -1.92
N CYS A 202 5.09 14.54 -1.12
CA CYS A 202 4.89 13.19 -1.63
C CYS A 202 3.66 12.51 -1.02
N VAL A 203 3.54 12.44 0.31
CA VAL A 203 2.44 11.72 0.96
C VAL A 203 1.10 12.41 0.71
N ILE A 204 0.95 13.67 1.14
CA ILE A 204 -0.33 14.39 1.01
C ILE A 204 -0.69 14.62 -0.46
N SER A 205 0.27 15.03 -1.29
CA SER A 205 0.01 15.34 -2.71
C SER A 205 -0.51 14.12 -3.48
N THR A 206 0.19 12.98 -3.41
CA THR A 206 -0.20 11.78 -4.16
C THR A 206 -1.41 11.10 -3.56
N TYR A 207 -1.57 11.15 -2.23
CA TYR A 207 -2.77 10.67 -1.56
C TYR A 207 -3.99 11.45 -2.03
N SER A 208 -4.00 12.77 -1.86
CA SER A 208 -5.12 13.64 -2.27
C SER A 208 -5.42 13.50 -3.75
N LEU A 209 -4.40 13.53 -4.61
CA LEU A 209 -4.59 13.43 -6.05
C LEU A 209 -5.14 12.06 -6.48
N SER A 210 -4.69 10.96 -5.86
CA SER A 210 -5.24 9.62 -6.13
C SER A 210 -6.73 9.56 -5.82
N TYR A 211 -7.18 10.11 -4.69
CA TYR A 211 -8.60 10.10 -4.32
C TYR A 211 -9.45 11.08 -5.15
N ILE A 212 -8.89 12.22 -5.56
CA ILE A 212 -9.57 13.11 -6.50
C ILE A 212 -9.80 12.39 -7.83
N ILE A 213 -8.75 11.78 -8.40
CA ILE A 213 -8.85 11.03 -9.66
C ILE A 213 -9.86 9.88 -9.53
N PHE A 214 -9.79 9.11 -8.44
CA PHE A 214 -10.76 8.08 -8.12
C PHE A 214 -12.20 8.62 -8.13
N GLY A 215 -12.47 9.69 -7.37
CA GLY A 215 -13.79 10.31 -7.27
C GLY A 215 -14.29 10.82 -8.63
N THR A 216 -13.42 11.44 -9.43
CA THR A 216 -13.74 11.90 -10.78
C THR A 216 -14.10 10.74 -11.70
N ILE A 217 -13.31 9.66 -11.73
CA ILE A 217 -13.60 8.49 -12.58
C ILE A 217 -14.92 7.84 -12.18
N ILE A 218 -15.16 7.66 -10.87
CA ILE A 218 -16.43 7.14 -10.37
C ILE A 218 -17.61 8.02 -10.82
N HIS A 219 -17.48 9.34 -10.70
CA HIS A 219 -18.50 10.27 -11.15
C HIS A 219 -18.75 10.13 -12.67
N MET A 220 -17.69 10.01 -13.47
CA MET A 220 -17.78 9.81 -14.92
C MET A 220 -18.45 8.49 -15.31
N ILE A 221 -18.12 7.39 -14.62
CA ILE A 221 -18.79 6.09 -14.81
C ILE A 221 -20.29 6.24 -14.54
N ARG A 222 -20.68 6.84 -13.40
CA ARG A 222 -22.08 7.04 -13.04
C ARG A 222 -22.83 7.91 -14.05
N ARG A 223 -22.20 9.00 -14.51
CA ARG A 223 -22.79 9.87 -15.54
C ARG A 223 -23.00 9.13 -16.85
N HIS A 224 -22.01 8.33 -17.27
CA HIS A 224 -22.09 7.55 -18.49
C HIS A 224 -23.20 6.49 -18.42
N LEU A 225 -23.30 5.77 -17.30
CA LEU A 225 -24.35 4.77 -17.09
C LEU A 225 -25.76 5.38 -17.07
N LYS A 226 -25.93 6.55 -16.44
CA LYS A 226 -27.19 7.31 -16.49
C LYS A 226 -27.55 7.78 -17.91
N SER A 227 -26.54 8.18 -18.71
CA SER A 227 -26.77 8.70 -20.06
C SER A 227 -27.34 7.68 -21.03
N PHE A 228 -27.15 6.38 -20.76
CA PHE A 228 -27.74 5.35 -21.61
C PHE A 228 -29.26 5.32 -21.56
N GLY A 229 -29.93 5.97 -20.60
CA GLY A 229 -31.39 6.21 -20.62
C GLY A 229 -32.28 4.97 -20.75
N VAL A 230 -31.69 3.78 -20.73
CA VAL A 230 -32.28 2.52 -21.19
C VAL A 230 -32.45 1.62 -19.98
N LYS A 231 -33.58 0.92 -19.96
CA LYS A 231 -33.95 -0.17 -19.06
C LYS A 231 -32.81 -1.21 -18.97
N LEU A 232 -31.75 -0.91 -18.23
CA LEU A 232 -30.77 -1.91 -17.83
C LEU A 232 -31.57 -3.03 -17.17
N SER A 233 -31.31 -4.27 -17.58
CA SER A 233 -31.95 -5.40 -16.91
C SER A 233 -31.69 -5.30 -15.40
N GLU A 234 -32.66 -5.71 -14.58
CA GLU A 234 -32.50 -5.71 -13.13
C GLU A 234 -31.21 -6.45 -12.70
N LYS A 235 -30.86 -7.49 -13.45
CA LYS A 235 -29.60 -8.24 -13.31
C LYS A 235 -28.37 -7.36 -13.54
N THR A 236 -28.35 -6.54 -14.58
CA THR A 236 -27.21 -5.63 -14.87
C THR A 236 -27.06 -4.56 -13.80
N LEU A 237 -28.17 -3.94 -13.36
CA LEU A 237 -28.16 -2.96 -12.27
C LEU A 237 -27.68 -3.57 -10.94
N LYS A 238 -28.11 -4.79 -10.62
CA LYS A 238 -27.66 -5.51 -9.43
C LYS A 238 -26.16 -5.82 -9.49
N MET A 239 -25.67 -6.24 -10.66
CA MET A 239 -24.24 -6.49 -10.89
C MET A 239 -23.43 -5.20 -10.74
N GLU A 240 -23.89 -4.09 -11.32
CA GLU A 240 -23.27 -2.77 -11.21
C GLU A 240 -23.22 -2.30 -9.75
N ASN A 241 -24.33 -2.36 -9.02
CA ASN A 241 -24.39 -1.96 -7.61
C ASN A 241 -23.44 -2.79 -6.74
N THR A 242 -23.36 -4.10 -6.99
CA THR A 242 -22.44 -4.99 -6.28
C THR A 242 -20.99 -4.60 -6.56
N PHE A 243 -20.69 -4.32 -7.83
CA PHE A 243 -19.37 -3.89 -8.25
C PHE A 243 -19.00 -2.52 -7.63
N TYR A 244 -19.91 -1.55 -7.65
CA TYR A 244 -19.70 -0.23 -7.08
C TYR A 244 -19.43 -0.29 -5.57
N ARG A 245 -20.23 -1.08 -4.84
CA ARG A 245 -20.01 -1.33 -3.40
C ARG A 245 -18.64 -1.93 -3.14
N MET A 246 -18.23 -2.86 -3.99
CA MET A 246 -16.93 -3.50 -3.87
C MET A 246 -15.77 -2.52 -4.14
N GLN A 247 -15.88 -1.71 -5.18
CA GLN A 247 -14.89 -0.70 -5.51
C GLN A 247 -14.80 0.37 -4.40
N LEU A 248 -15.94 0.80 -3.85
CA LEU A 248 -15.97 1.67 -2.68
C LEU A 248 -15.32 1.01 -1.47
N LEU A 249 -15.64 -0.25 -1.17
CA LEU A 249 -15.05 -0.96 -0.04
C LEU A 249 -13.54 -1.07 -0.20
N GLN A 250 -13.06 -1.39 -1.40
CA GLN A 250 -11.64 -1.51 -1.71
C GLN A 250 -10.90 -0.17 -1.66
N SER A 251 -11.56 0.94 -2.00
CA SER A 251 -10.93 2.27 -2.00
C SER A 251 -11.06 2.99 -0.66
N ILE A 252 -12.19 2.87 0.03
CA ILE A 252 -12.47 3.59 1.29
C ILE A 252 -11.87 2.85 2.48
N LEU A 253 -11.87 1.52 2.50
CA LEU A 253 -11.32 0.81 3.66
C LEU A 253 -9.83 1.13 3.89
N PRO A 254 -8.97 1.17 2.86
CA PRO A 254 -7.60 1.65 3.01
C PRO A 254 -7.52 3.10 3.49
N VAL A 255 -8.41 4.01 3.06
CA VAL A 255 -8.48 5.39 3.60
C VAL A 255 -8.64 5.36 5.11
N VAL A 256 -9.62 4.61 5.61
CA VAL A 256 -9.94 4.60 7.03
C VAL A 256 -8.74 4.06 7.81
N ILE A 257 -8.15 2.95 7.35
CA ILE A 257 -7.02 2.32 8.03
C ILE A 257 -5.77 3.20 7.98
N ILE A 258 -5.49 3.82 6.83
CA ILE A 258 -4.28 4.62 6.63
C ILE A 258 -4.40 6.04 7.18
N SER A 259 -5.62 6.54 7.41
CA SER A 259 -5.84 7.87 7.98
C SER A 259 -5.18 8.01 9.36
N PHE A 260 -5.18 6.94 10.15
CA PHE A 260 -4.53 6.90 11.45
C PHE A 260 -3.00 7.03 11.37
N PRO A 261 -2.25 6.15 10.66
CA PRO A 261 -0.81 6.31 10.52
C PRO A 261 -0.41 7.59 9.77
N VAL A 262 -1.21 8.07 8.81
CA VAL A 262 -0.96 9.37 8.16
C VAL A 262 -1.12 10.49 9.17
N ALA A 263 -2.14 10.49 10.03
CA ALA A 263 -2.29 11.51 11.06
C ALA A 263 -1.11 11.48 12.06
N ILE A 264 -0.69 10.27 12.49
CA ILE A 264 0.49 10.09 13.35
C ILE A 264 1.77 10.53 12.64
N PHE A 265 1.87 10.45 11.33
CA PHE A 265 3.05 10.92 10.59
C PHE A 265 3.04 12.44 10.42
N ILE A 266 1.91 13.02 10.03
CA ILE A 266 1.79 14.45 9.71
C ILE A 266 1.85 15.34 10.95
N VAL A 267 1.10 15.02 12.00
CA VAL A 267 0.99 15.89 13.18
C VAL A 267 2.37 16.14 13.81
N PRO A 268 3.16 15.10 14.18
CA PRO A 268 4.49 15.30 14.75
C PRO A 268 5.48 15.93 13.76
N SER A 269 5.37 15.64 12.46
CA SER A 269 6.23 16.27 11.46
C SER A 269 6.02 17.80 11.38
N LEU A 270 4.81 18.28 11.69
CA LEU A 270 4.48 19.70 11.72
C LEU A 270 4.78 20.35 13.09
N THR A 271 4.50 19.64 14.18
CA THR A 271 4.67 20.16 15.55
C THR A 271 6.05 19.88 16.14
N SER A 272 6.89 19.13 15.43
CA SER A 272 8.16 18.59 15.92
C SER A 272 8.02 17.82 17.24
N SER A 273 6.92 17.07 17.38
CA SER A 273 6.62 16.33 18.62
C SER A 273 7.34 15.00 18.67
N ASP A 274 7.85 14.66 19.85
CA ASP A 274 8.36 13.32 20.12
C ASP A 274 7.23 12.41 20.59
N LEU A 275 7.12 11.27 19.92
CA LEU A 275 6.09 10.28 20.23
C LEU A 275 6.67 9.06 20.96
N GLY A 276 8.00 8.91 20.99
CA GLY A 276 8.67 7.78 21.64
C GLY A 276 8.13 6.43 21.13
N PRO A 277 7.83 5.47 22.01
CA PRO A 277 7.30 4.16 21.59
C PRO A 277 5.91 4.21 20.93
N ALA A 278 5.12 5.28 21.09
CA ALA A 278 3.81 5.40 20.46
C ALA A 278 3.88 5.41 18.91
N THR A 279 5.06 5.69 18.37
CA THR A 279 5.39 5.62 16.93
C THR A 279 5.26 4.21 16.35
N LEU A 280 5.37 3.17 17.19
CA LEU A 280 5.14 1.79 16.79
C LEU A 280 3.69 1.56 16.36
N ALA A 281 2.73 2.32 16.89
CA ALA A 281 1.34 2.26 16.43
C ALA A 281 1.23 2.65 14.95
N MET A 282 2.03 3.62 14.48
CA MET A 282 2.11 3.96 13.06
C MET A 282 2.68 2.79 12.26
N THR A 283 3.80 2.23 12.73
CA THR A 283 4.49 1.10 12.08
C THR A 283 3.55 -0.08 11.83
N PHE A 284 2.94 -0.61 12.88
CA PHE A 284 2.03 -1.75 12.78
C PHE A 284 0.79 -1.41 11.94
N SER A 285 0.26 -0.18 12.06
CA SER A 285 -0.88 0.24 11.24
C SER A 285 -0.54 0.28 9.74
N VAL A 286 0.66 0.73 9.36
CA VAL A 286 1.10 0.77 7.95
C VAL A 286 1.28 -0.64 7.39
N TRP A 287 1.85 -1.56 8.17
CA TRP A 287 2.04 -2.95 7.75
C TRP A 287 0.74 -3.76 7.75
N MET A 288 -0.26 -3.37 8.54
CA MET A 288 -1.59 -3.96 8.54
C MET A 288 -2.40 -3.72 7.26
N VAL A 289 -2.14 -2.63 6.54
CA VAL A 289 -2.93 -2.26 5.35
C VAL A 289 -2.99 -3.38 4.30
N PRO A 290 -1.87 -3.95 3.80
CA PRO A 290 -1.92 -5.04 2.83
C PRO A 290 -2.64 -6.29 3.35
N MET A 291 -2.58 -6.58 4.66
CA MET A 291 -3.32 -7.70 5.26
C MET A 291 -4.83 -7.49 5.12
N VAL A 292 -5.31 -6.29 5.44
CA VAL A 292 -6.74 -5.97 5.35
C VAL A 292 -7.19 -5.91 3.89
N GLN A 293 -6.41 -5.29 3.01
CA GLN A 293 -6.69 -5.26 1.57
C GLN A 293 -6.79 -6.68 1.00
N GLY A 294 -5.77 -7.52 1.24
CA GLY A 294 -5.75 -8.92 0.79
C GLY A 294 -6.94 -9.72 1.34
N SER A 295 -7.31 -9.53 2.61
CA SER A 295 -8.45 -10.21 3.24
C SER A 295 -9.78 -9.87 2.55
N VAL A 296 -9.99 -8.61 2.17
CA VAL A 296 -11.17 -8.19 1.40
C VAL A 296 -11.21 -8.88 0.03
N PHE A 297 -10.06 -8.99 -0.66
CA PHE A 297 -9.99 -9.70 -1.95
C PHE A 297 -10.29 -11.20 -1.81
N VAL A 298 -9.75 -11.84 -0.76
CA VAL A 298 -10.03 -13.25 -0.44
C VAL A 298 -11.52 -13.46 -0.18
N TYR A 299 -12.13 -12.63 0.68
CA TYR A 299 -13.56 -12.68 0.98
C TYR A 299 -14.41 -12.55 -0.29
N TYR A 300 -14.07 -11.58 -1.15
CA TYR A 300 -14.78 -11.37 -2.39
C TYR A 300 -14.68 -12.56 -3.35
N LEU A 301 -13.48 -13.09 -3.59
CA LEU A 301 -13.29 -14.21 -4.50
C LEU A 301 -13.98 -15.48 -3.98
N LYS A 302 -13.93 -15.73 -2.67
CA LYS A 302 -14.64 -16.84 -2.03
C LYS A 302 -16.15 -16.73 -2.27
N THR A 303 -16.72 -15.55 -2.04
CA THR A 303 -18.15 -15.27 -2.26
C THR A 303 -18.53 -15.43 -3.74
N SER A 304 -17.69 -14.92 -4.65
CA SER A 304 -17.88 -15.06 -6.10
C SER A 304 -17.91 -16.54 -6.51
N LEU A 305 -16.96 -17.35 -6.04
CA LEU A 305 -16.91 -18.78 -6.33
C LEU A 305 -18.13 -19.55 -5.79
N GLN A 306 -18.60 -19.22 -4.59
CA GLN A 306 -19.80 -19.83 -4.00
C GLN A 306 -21.05 -19.55 -4.85
N ASN A 307 -21.23 -18.29 -5.27
CA ASN A 307 -22.34 -17.89 -6.13
C ASN A 307 -22.29 -18.58 -7.50
N GLN A 308 -21.10 -18.83 -8.05
CA GLN A 308 -20.93 -19.55 -9.31
C GLN A 308 -21.31 -21.02 -9.20
N LYS A 309 -20.97 -21.69 -8.08
CA LYS A 309 -21.36 -23.08 -7.83
C LYS A 309 -22.88 -23.21 -7.67
N ALA A 310 -23.51 -22.33 -6.89
CA ALA A 310 -24.96 -22.32 -6.73
C ALA A 310 -25.69 -22.09 -8.06
N SER A 311 -25.16 -21.21 -8.92
CA SER A 311 -25.74 -20.96 -10.24
C SER A 311 -25.61 -22.17 -11.19
N GLN A 312 -24.56 -22.98 -11.04
CA GLN A 312 -24.37 -24.19 -11.87
C GLN A 312 -25.37 -25.27 -11.48
N VAL A 313 -25.54 -25.54 -10.19
CA VAL A 313 -26.50 -26.54 -9.67
C VAL A 313 -27.92 -26.27 -10.16
N ASN A 314 -28.35 -25.00 -10.19
CA ASN A 314 -29.69 -24.66 -10.67
C ASN A 314 -29.87 -24.90 -12.18
N ILE A 315 -28.82 -24.78 -12.99
CA ILE A 315 -28.88 -25.05 -14.44
C ILE A 315 -29.00 -26.55 -14.67
N ASP A 316 -28.22 -27.34 -13.94
CA ASP A 316 -28.20 -28.80 -14.08
C ASP A 316 -29.59 -29.39 -13.72
N ILE A 317 -30.24 -28.89 -12.66
CA ILE A 317 -31.61 -29.29 -12.27
C ILE A 317 -32.64 -28.95 -13.36
N ILE A 318 -32.55 -27.78 -13.99
CA ILE A 318 -33.49 -27.38 -15.05
C ILE A 318 -33.29 -28.23 -16.32
N SER A 319 -32.06 -28.67 -16.59
CA SER A 319 -31.79 -29.52 -17.77
C SER A 319 -32.28 -30.97 -17.64
N GLU A 320 -32.62 -31.41 -16.42
CA GLU A 320 -33.15 -32.75 -16.14
C GLU A 320 -34.69 -32.83 -16.17
N VAL A 321 -35.38 -31.69 -16.24
CA VAL A 321 -36.85 -31.58 -16.27
C VAL A 321 -37.34 -31.29 -17.69
#